data_AF-A0A9N8JDY7-F1
#
_entry.id   AF-A0A9N8JDY7-F1
#
_cell.length_a   1.000
_cell.length_b   1.000
_cell.length_c   1.000
_cell.angle_alpha   90.00
_cell.angle_beta   90.00
_cell.angle_gamma   90.00
#
_symmetry.space_group_name_H-M   'P 1'
#
loop_
_entity.id
_entity.type
_entity.pdbx_description
1 polymer ?
#
loop_
_entity_poly.entity_id
_entity_poly.type
_entity_poly.pdbx_seq_one_letter_code
_entity_poly.pdbx_strand_id
1 'polypeptide(L)'
;MLSRAALSRAAALLVRTKPTVGSRPLGTLSRPRFAATPLQIRSASHFEMAMEETENKTIYAEADREAAREELTRVQEAYRSIIEGADTELADEVKRRIGQRIRELEAGVQNMEDIAMNQD
;
A
#
# COMPACT_ATOMS: atom_id res chain seq x y z
N MET A 1 31.86 -77.69 -27.76
CA MET A 1 32.01 -77.32 -29.17
C MET A 1 31.29 -76.00 -29.41
N LEU A 2 32.00 -74.99 -29.90
CA LEU A 2 31.45 -73.71 -30.31
C LEU A 2 30.64 -73.88 -31.61
N SER A 3 29.49 -73.22 -31.75
CA SER A 3 29.25 -72.44 -32.97
C SER A 3 28.16 -71.39 -32.79
N ARG A 4 28.51 -70.17 -33.20
CA ARG A 4 27.71 -68.96 -33.34
C ARG A 4 27.05 -68.95 -34.73
N ALA A 5 26.11 -68.01 -34.86
CA ALA A 5 25.53 -67.45 -36.09
C ALA A 5 24.29 -68.20 -36.61
N ALA A 6 23.21 -67.55 -37.04
CA ALA A 6 23.10 -66.18 -37.52
C ALA A 6 21.74 -65.56 -37.16
N LEU A 7 21.77 -64.25 -36.90
CA LEU A 7 20.62 -63.35 -36.87
C LEU A 7 19.97 -63.27 -38.26
N SER A 8 18.63 -63.22 -38.29
CA SER A 8 17.87 -62.40 -39.25
C SER A 8 16.48 -62.17 -38.65
N ARG A 9 16.23 -61.07 -37.95
CA ARG A 9 15.82 -59.72 -38.44
C ARG A 9 14.38 -59.68 -38.97
N ALA A 10 13.54 -59.11 -38.11
CA ALA A 10 12.40 -58.23 -38.40
C ALA A 10 11.11 -58.82 -39.00
N ALA A 11 10.04 -58.79 -38.19
CA ALA A 11 8.75 -58.11 -38.45
C ALA A 11 7.78 -58.59 -37.35
N ALA A 12 7.66 -57.87 -36.23
CA ALA A 12 6.73 -56.76 -36.03
C ALA A 12 5.25 -57.20 -35.95
N LEU A 13 4.65 -56.85 -34.80
CA LEU A 13 3.21 -56.73 -34.51
C LEU A 13 2.38 -58.02 -34.49
N LEU A 14 2.09 -58.54 -33.28
CA LEU A 14 0.72 -58.52 -32.71
C LEU A 14 0.71 -59.14 -31.29
N VAL A 15 0.95 -58.33 -30.25
CA VAL A 15 0.54 -58.71 -28.89
C VAL A 15 -0.12 -57.49 -28.24
N ARG A 16 -1.44 -57.43 -28.39
CA ARG A 16 -2.29 -56.56 -27.58
C ARG A 16 -2.48 -57.24 -26.22
N THR A 17 -1.54 -57.07 -25.31
CA THR A 17 -1.77 -57.35 -23.89
C THR A 17 -2.27 -56.07 -23.24
N LYS A 18 -3.55 -56.08 -22.81
CA LYS A 18 -4.09 -55.01 -21.96
C LYS A 18 -3.34 -55.06 -20.61
N PRO A 19 -2.89 -53.92 -20.06
CA PRO A 19 -2.36 -53.91 -18.71
C PRO A 19 -3.50 -54.20 -17.73
N THR A 20 -3.24 -55.10 -16.79
CA THR A 20 -4.08 -55.35 -15.63
C THR A 20 -4.20 -54.06 -14.83
N VAL A 21 -5.42 -53.53 -14.71
CA VAL A 21 -5.71 -52.36 -13.87
C VAL A 21 -5.58 -52.82 -12.42
N GLY A 22 -4.41 -52.59 -11.83
CA GLY A 22 -4.24 -52.68 -10.39
C GLY A 22 -5.14 -51.64 -9.72
N SER A 23 -6.21 -52.11 -9.08
CA SER A 23 -7.07 -51.31 -8.22
C SER A 23 -6.32 -50.93 -6.95
N ARG A 24 -5.52 -49.87 -7.01
CA ARG A 24 -5.11 -49.14 -5.80
C ARG A 24 -6.02 -47.93 -5.67
N PRO A 25 -6.90 -47.86 -4.66
CA PRO A 25 -7.71 -46.66 -4.43
C PRO A 25 -6.80 -45.51 -4.01
N LEU A 26 -6.38 -44.70 -4.99
CA LEU A 26 -5.86 -43.35 -4.75
C LEU A 26 -7.07 -42.46 -4.44
N GLY A 27 -7.37 -42.32 -3.16
CA GLY A 27 -8.55 -41.58 -2.72
C GLY A 27 -8.45 -40.97 -1.33
N THR A 28 -7.24 -40.73 -0.80
CA THR A 28 -7.08 -39.90 0.40
C THR A 28 -6.52 -38.54 -0.02
N LEU A 29 -7.46 -37.62 -0.21
CA LEU A 29 -7.46 -36.21 0.15
C LEU A 29 -8.36 -35.54 -0.88
N SER A 30 -9.65 -35.48 -0.54
CA SER A 30 -10.47 -34.35 -0.97
C SER A 30 -9.77 -33.11 -0.42
N ARG A 31 -8.78 -32.60 -1.18
CA ARG A 31 -8.27 -31.25 -0.96
C ARG A 31 -9.50 -30.39 -1.21
N PRO A 32 -10.06 -29.69 -0.20
CA PRO A 32 -11.03 -28.67 -0.51
C PRO A 32 -10.33 -27.77 -1.52
N ARG A 33 -10.94 -27.58 -2.69
CA ARG A 33 -10.60 -26.44 -3.52
C ARG A 33 -11.01 -25.27 -2.65
N PHE A 34 -10.12 -24.82 -1.75
CA PHE A 34 -10.28 -23.59 -1.02
C PHE A 34 -10.63 -22.59 -2.09
N ALA A 35 -11.88 -22.19 -2.07
CA ALA A 35 -12.51 -21.65 -3.23
C ALA A 35 -11.70 -20.41 -3.62
N ALA A 36 -11.36 -20.29 -4.91
CA ALA A 36 -10.70 -19.07 -5.39
C ALA A 36 -11.58 -17.84 -5.12
N THR A 37 -12.90 -18.05 -5.02
CA THR A 37 -13.92 -17.03 -4.80
C THR A 37 -13.77 -16.25 -3.49
N PRO A 38 -13.69 -16.82 -2.27
CA PRO A 38 -13.48 -16.03 -1.04
C PRO A 38 -12.16 -15.26 -1.04
N LEU A 39 -11.09 -15.81 -1.63
CA LEU A 39 -9.81 -15.11 -1.72
C LEU A 39 -9.89 -13.94 -2.70
N GLN A 40 -10.56 -14.12 -3.85
CA GLN A 40 -10.81 -13.08 -4.85
C GLN A 40 -11.75 -11.98 -4.32
N ILE A 41 -12.80 -12.35 -3.58
CA ILE A 41 -13.71 -11.42 -2.90
C ILE A 41 -12.94 -10.61 -1.86
N ARG A 42 -12.11 -11.27 -1.05
CA ARG A 42 -11.28 -10.60 -0.04
C ARG A 42 -10.21 -9.70 -0.67
N SER A 43 -9.56 -10.12 -1.75
CA SER A 43 -8.58 -9.28 -2.44
C SER A 43 -9.21 -8.10 -3.17
N ALA A 44 -10.40 -8.28 -3.77
CA ALA A 44 -11.17 -7.20 -4.37
C ALA A 44 -11.65 -6.22 -3.30
N SER A 45 -12.18 -6.71 -2.18
CA SER A 45 -12.58 -5.90 -1.04
C SER A 45 -11.40 -5.15 -0.40
N HIS A 46 -10.22 -5.77 -0.24
CA HIS A 46 -9.04 -5.06 0.25
C HIS A 46 -8.49 -4.04 -0.75
N PHE A 47 -8.63 -4.29 -2.04
CA PHE A 47 -8.24 -3.33 -3.07
C PHE A 47 -9.21 -2.13 -3.09
N GLU A 48 -10.52 -2.37 -3.05
CA GLU A 48 -11.53 -1.32 -2.91
C GLU A 48 -11.34 -0.53 -1.62
N MET A 49 -11.04 -1.18 -0.50
CA MET A 49 -10.76 -0.52 0.77
C MET A 49 -9.44 0.28 0.75
N ALA A 50 -8.40 -0.22 0.08
CA ALA A 50 -7.16 0.53 -0.10
C ALA A 50 -7.33 1.73 -1.05
N MET A 51 -8.18 1.60 -2.08
CA MET A 51 -8.57 2.71 -2.95
C MET A 51 -9.39 3.73 -2.17
N GLU A 52 -10.37 3.29 -1.40
CA GLU A 52 -11.20 4.13 -0.53
C GLU A 52 -10.32 4.87 0.51
N GLU A 53 -9.35 4.23 1.15
CA GLU A 53 -8.42 4.92 2.08
C GLU A 53 -7.57 5.99 1.36
N THR A 54 -7.20 5.78 0.09
CA THR A 54 -6.48 6.78 -0.71
C THR A 54 -7.36 7.86 -1.33
N GLU A 55 -8.65 7.58 -1.55
CA GLU A 55 -9.64 8.50 -2.12
C GLU A 55 -10.32 9.33 -1.03
N ASN A 56 -10.63 8.72 0.10
CA ASN A 56 -11.31 9.28 1.26
C ASN A 56 -10.35 10.12 2.12
N LYS A 57 -9.50 10.93 1.46
CA LYS A 57 -8.39 11.80 1.90
C LYS A 57 -8.67 12.74 3.07
N THR A 58 -9.35 12.29 4.11
CA THR A 58 -9.59 13.00 5.37
C THR A 58 -8.32 12.96 6.22
N ILE A 59 -7.22 13.46 5.65
CA ILE A 59 -5.89 13.50 6.25
C ILE A 59 -5.90 14.34 7.55
N TYR A 60 -6.90 15.22 7.71
CA TYR A 60 -7.11 16.04 8.92
C TYR A 60 -8.61 16.19 9.21
N ALA A 61 -9.05 15.90 10.44
CA ALA A 61 -10.40 16.22 10.86
C ALA A 61 -10.60 17.75 10.94
N GLU A 62 -11.84 18.23 10.85
CA GLU A 62 -12.13 19.68 10.94
C GLU A 62 -11.57 20.30 12.23
N ALA A 63 -11.74 19.61 13.35
CA ALA A 63 -11.18 20.00 14.64
C ALA A 63 -9.64 20.12 14.64
N ASP A 64 -8.93 19.24 13.92
CA ASP A 64 -7.47 19.27 13.83
C ASP A 64 -6.99 20.47 13.01
N ARG A 65 -7.73 20.81 11.94
CA ARG A 65 -7.44 22.01 11.12
C ARG A 65 -7.71 23.29 11.90
N GLU A 66 -8.80 23.34 12.66
CA GLU A 66 -9.12 24.47 13.53
C GLU A 66 -8.05 24.66 14.61
N ALA A 67 -7.63 23.58 15.28
CA ALA A 67 -6.54 23.63 16.25
C ALA A 67 -5.23 24.14 15.62
N ALA A 68 -4.90 23.70 14.40
CA ALA A 68 -3.70 24.19 13.69
C ALA A 68 -3.77 25.70 13.38
N ARG A 69 -4.94 26.23 13.01
CA ARG A 69 -5.15 27.67 12.80
C ARG A 69 -4.96 28.47 14.08
N GLU A 70 -5.54 27.99 15.18
CA GLU A 70 -5.41 28.66 16.48
C GLU A 70 -3.95 28.73 16.93
N GLU A 71 -3.22 27.62 16.86
CA GLU A 71 -1.82 27.59 17.27
C GLU A 71 -0.94 28.46 16.35
N LEU A 72 -1.18 28.45 15.03
CA LEU A 72 -0.50 29.36 14.11
C LEU A 72 -0.74 30.83 14.49
N THR A 73 -1.98 31.19 14.82
CA THR A 73 -2.35 32.53 15.25
C THR A 73 -1.57 32.95 16.50
N ARG A 74 -1.50 32.08 17.52
CA ARG A 74 -0.74 32.35 18.75
C ARG A 74 0.74 32.58 18.48
N VAL A 75 1.34 31.77 17.60
CA VAL A 75 2.75 31.92 17.23
C VAL A 75 3.00 33.22 16.46
N GLN A 76 2.11 33.60 15.55
CA GLN A 76 2.19 34.87 14.80
C GLN A 76 2.05 36.08 15.71
N GLU A 77 1.15 36.04 16.69
CA GLU A 77 0.97 37.10 17.69
C GLU A 77 2.21 37.26 18.55
N ALA A 78 2.78 36.16 19.06
CA ALA A 78 4.02 36.19 19.82
C ALA A 78 5.19 36.75 18.98
N TYR A 79 5.32 36.30 17.74
CA TYR A 79 6.33 36.80 16.80
C TYR A 79 6.17 38.31 16.55
N ARG A 80 4.94 38.78 16.33
CA ARG A 80 4.62 40.19 16.11
C ARG A 80 4.93 41.03 17.34
N SER A 81 4.52 40.55 18.53
CA SER A 81 4.80 41.21 19.80
C SER A 81 6.30 41.42 20.03
N ILE A 82 7.14 40.47 19.63
CA ILE A 82 8.60 40.61 19.76
C ILE A 82 9.13 41.62 18.74
N ILE A 83 8.63 41.58 17.50
CA ILE A 83 9.10 42.43 16.40
C ILE A 83 8.74 43.90 16.57
N GLU A 84 7.55 44.16 17.09
CA GLU A 84 7.04 45.51 17.36
C GLU A 84 7.51 46.02 18.73
N GLY A 85 8.25 45.19 19.49
CA GLY A 85 8.83 45.55 20.77
C GLY A 85 9.95 46.58 20.66
N ALA A 86 10.31 47.15 21.81
CA ALA A 86 11.35 48.19 21.90
C ALA A 86 12.78 47.65 21.69
N ASP A 87 13.00 46.35 21.88
CA ASP A 87 14.31 45.71 21.70
C ASP A 87 14.54 45.35 20.23
N THR A 88 15.23 46.24 19.52
CA THR A 88 15.50 46.09 18.09
C THR A 88 16.48 44.96 17.78
N GLU A 89 17.41 44.66 18.68
CA GLU A 89 18.41 43.60 18.45
C GLU A 89 17.75 42.22 18.56
N LEU A 90 16.90 42.03 19.57
CA LEU A 90 16.08 40.82 19.71
C LEU A 90 15.11 40.68 18.53
N ALA A 91 14.45 41.76 18.12
CA ALA A 91 13.52 41.76 16.99
C ALA A 91 14.19 41.31 15.68
N ASP A 92 15.39 41.81 15.39
CA ASP A 92 16.13 41.45 14.18
C ASP A 92 16.63 40.00 14.19
N GLU A 93 17.05 39.50 15.35
CA GLU A 93 17.45 38.10 15.50
C GLU A 93 16.25 37.15 15.32
N VAL A 94 15.12 37.48 15.93
CA VAL A 94 13.89 36.70 15.81
C VAL A 94 13.36 36.71 14.38
N LYS A 95 13.36 37.87 13.69
CA LYS A 95 13.04 37.95 12.25
C LYS A 95 13.91 37.02 11.41
N ARG A 96 15.23 37.04 11.64
CA ARG A 96 16.19 36.22 10.88
C ARG A 96 15.97 34.72 11.11
N ARG A 97 15.75 34.30 12.35
CA ARG A 97 15.64 32.87 12.68
C ARG A 97 14.27 32.28 12.43
N ILE A 98 13.23 33.00 12.82
CA ILE A 98 11.87 32.46 12.93
C ILE A 98 10.97 32.91 11.77
N GLY A 99 11.29 34.04 11.11
CA GLY A 99 10.45 34.56 10.02
C GLY A 99 10.24 33.58 8.86
N GLN A 100 11.24 32.75 8.53
CA GLN A 100 11.08 31.69 7.54
C GLN A 100 10.15 30.57 8.03
N ARG A 101 10.25 30.20 9.30
CA ARG A 101 9.42 29.14 9.91
C ARG A 101 7.95 29.55 9.97
N ILE A 102 7.66 30.83 10.24
CA ILE A 102 6.29 31.36 10.20
C ILE A 102 5.68 31.14 8.80
N ARG A 103 6.39 31.52 7.74
CA ARG A 103 5.92 31.33 6.36
C ARG A 103 5.69 29.86 5.99
N GLU A 104 6.55 28.97 6.48
CA GLU A 104 6.38 27.52 6.28
C GLU A 104 5.13 27.00 6.97
N LEU A 105 4.85 27.47 8.20
CA LEU A 105 3.64 27.08 8.92
C LEU A 105 2.38 27.65 8.27
N GLU A 106 2.41 28.90 7.80
CA GLU A 106 1.32 29.51 7.02
C GLU A 106 1.00 28.70 5.76
N ALA A 107 2.02 28.34 4.98
CA ALA A 107 1.83 27.52 3.78
C ALA A 107 1.33 26.11 4.13
N GLY A 108 1.80 25.54 5.24
CA GLY A 108 1.35 24.24 5.74
C GLY A 108 -0.15 24.24 6.08
N VAL A 109 -0.60 25.21 6.88
CA VAL A 109 -2.00 25.36 7.27
C VAL A 109 -2.87 25.65 6.04
N GLN A 110 -2.44 26.55 5.15
CA GLN A 110 -3.19 26.84 3.92
C GLN A 110 -3.35 25.58 3.04
N ASN A 111 -2.30 24.78 2.87
CA ASN A 111 -2.39 23.53 2.12
C ASN A 111 -3.38 22.55 2.76
N MET A 112 -3.44 22.48 4.09
CA MET A 112 -4.42 21.64 4.80
C MET A 112 -5.86 22.08 4.51
N GLU A 113 -6.08 23.39 4.41
CA GLU A 113 -7.38 23.98 4.09
C GLU A 113 -7.77 23.76 2.63
N ASP A 114 -6.85 23.99 1.70
CA ASP A 114 -7.07 23.79 0.27
C ASP A 114 -7.40 22.33 -0.03
N ILE A 115 -6.71 21.40 0.63
CA ILE A 115 -6.98 19.96 0.50
C ILE A 115 -8.37 19.61 1.04
N ALA A 116 -8.82 20.25 2.12
CA ALA A 116 -10.15 20.03 2.69
C ALA A 116 -11.27 20.63 1.81
N MET A 117 -11.11 21.84 1.30
CA MET A 117 -12.10 22.51 0.44
C MET A 117 -12.28 21.81 -0.91
N ASN A 118 -11.25 21.13 -1.42
CA ASN A 118 -11.31 20.37 -2.67
C ASN A 118 -11.82 18.93 -2.49
N GLN A 119 -12.21 18.54 -1.27
CA GLN A 119 -12.78 17.22 -0.95
C GLN A 119 -14.30 17.22 -0.74
N ASP A 120 -14.92 18.40 -0.63
CA ASP A 120 -16.38 18.57 -0.64
C ASP A 120 -16.93 18.59 -2.09
#